data_AF-A0A255QX71-F1
#
_entry.id   AF-A0A255QX71-F1
#
_cell.length_a   1.000
_cell.length_b   1.000
_cell.length_c   1.000
_cell.angle_alpha   90.00
_cell.angle_beta   90.00
_cell.angle_gamma   90.00
#
_symmetry.space_group_name_H-M   'P 1'
#
loop_
_entity.id
_entity.type
_entity.pdbx_description
1 polymer ?
#
loop_
_entity_poly.entity_id
_entity_poly.type
_entity_poly.pdbx_seq_one_letter_code
_entity_poly.pdbx_strand_id
1 'polypeptide(L)'
;MRSIMLWLCKTNWHSLSRISVRSVCSLLFLLASCEIDAKESGPLKVFVLVGQSNMQGHAQVKTLDAMRLNPSVAPLLDDLIDGDGKPKTLQQVWISSIGSAEEIRQGALTTGFGAADRRPKIGPEYSFGIYMHQMLDEPFVIIKAAWGGKSLHTDFRPPSAGPYEFNQEQLDAFSKQQRDLDKMRSEKDAATGRNYRLMIEHVKSILDSLPNDCPLYETKLGYELAGMVWFQGWNDMVDRGTYPNRDQPGGYDQYGELLSVFISDVRRDLDSPKLPVVIGVLGVGGPTAEYGPSQQRYKVMHESFRQAMASPAKRAEFTGTVVPVYTEEYWDREMVRLRQIEERIRPSREEIEAQKKAGTITEQESRDKIESLYQSSFDPTELTYLRESVSNGDYHYMGSAAIIAPIGKAFAEAMYAMIGE
;
A
#
# COMPACT_ATOMS: atom_id res chain seq x y z
N MET A 1 9.85 43.88 45.88
CA MET A 1 10.85 44.58 46.73
C MET A 1 11.94 45.10 45.81
N ARG A 2 12.29 46.40 45.69
CA ARG A 2 11.87 47.68 46.31
C ARG A 2 11.76 48.71 45.14
N SER A 3 10.72 49.54 45.02
CA SER A 3 10.61 50.96 45.51
C SER A 3 11.68 51.87 44.87
N ILE A 4 11.45 53.01 44.18
CA ILE A 4 10.52 54.17 44.25
C ILE A 4 10.58 54.93 42.88
N MET A 5 9.86 56.01 42.51
CA MET A 5 8.44 56.48 42.54
C MET A 5 8.45 57.99 42.12
N LEU A 6 7.30 58.58 41.73
CA LEU A 6 7.02 60.02 41.44
C LEU A 6 7.43 60.53 40.02
N TRP A 7 6.72 61.40 39.27
CA TRP A 7 5.30 61.81 39.04
C TRP A 7 5.24 63.32 38.71
N LEU A 8 4.94 63.71 37.44
CA LEU A 8 4.04 64.81 37.00
C LEU A 8 4.35 65.53 35.65
N CYS A 9 3.48 65.27 34.67
CA CYS A 9 2.50 66.22 34.08
C CYS A 9 2.84 67.26 32.97
N LYS A 10 1.81 67.39 32.10
CA LYS A 10 1.42 68.46 31.15
C LYS A 10 2.24 68.57 29.85
N THR A 11 1.75 68.03 28.72
CA THR A 11 0.62 68.48 27.86
C THR A 11 0.82 69.87 27.23
N ASN A 12 0.92 69.94 25.90
CA ASN A 12 -0.30 70.16 25.11
C ASN A 12 -0.18 69.85 23.62
N TRP A 13 -1.29 69.32 23.11
CA TRP A 13 -1.64 69.19 21.70
C TRP A 13 -1.91 70.59 21.11
N HIS A 14 -1.59 70.83 19.84
CA HIS A 14 -2.46 71.55 18.89
C HIS A 14 -1.86 71.48 17.48
N SER A 15 -2.42 70.60 16.64
CA SER A 15 -2.37 70.72 15.19
C SER A 15 -3.63 71.45 14.70
N LEU A 16 -3.48 72.21 13.60
CA LEU A 16 -4.46 72.85 12.69
C LEU A 16 -3.70 74.04 12.04
N SER A 17 -3.79 74.37 10.75
CA SER A 17 -4.55 73.74 9.66
C SER A 17 -4.08 74.22 8.26
N ARG A 18 -4.25 73.32 7.27
CA ARG A 18 -4.58 73.54 5.84
C ARG A 18 -3.64 74.29 4.87
N ILE A 19 -3.15 73.48 3.91
CA ILE A 19 -3.26 73.62 2.43
C ILE A 19 -2.49 74.76 1.74
N SER A 20 -1.58 74.35 0.84
CA SER A 20 -1.37 75.02 -0.45
C SER A 20 -1.31 73.97 -1.56
N VAL A 21 -1.98 74.23 -2.68
CA VAL A 21 -2.12 73.32 -3.84
C VAL A 21 -1.05 73.63 -4.87
N ARG A 22 -0.29 72.63 -5.32
CA ARG A 22 0.23 72.41 -6.70
C ARG A 22 1.44 71.48 -6.70
N SER A 23 1.28 70.29 -7.29
CA SER A 23 2.23 69.59 -8.17
C SER A 23 1.72 68.19 -8.46
N VAL A 24 0.93 68.05 -9.53
CA VAL A 24 0.59 66.74 -10.10
C VAL A 24 1.75 66.35 -11.01
N CYS A 25 2.61 65.45 -10.54
CA CYS A 25 3.59 64.76 -11.38
C CYS A 25 3.20 63.28 -11.44
N SER A 26 2.90 62.81 -12.64
CA SER A 26 2.34 61.49 -12.92
C SER A 26 3.35 60.38 -12.61
N LEU A 27 3.15 59.68 -11.48
CA LEU A 27 3.77 58.38 -11.22
C LEU A 27 2.81 57.29 -11.72
N LEU A 28 2.94 56.95 -13.00
CA LEU A 28 2.38 55.72 -13.56
C LEU A 28 3.16 54.54 -12.97
N PHE A 29 2.64 53.99 -11.88
CA PHE A 29 3.04 52.65 -11.42
C PHE A 29 2.59 51.63 -12.48
N LEU A 30 3.53 51.23 -13.33
CA LEU A 30 3.47 49.96 -14.03
C LEU A 30 3.57 48.85 -12.99
N LEU A 31 2.42 48.50 -12.40
CA LEU A 31 2.23 47.20 -11.79
C LEU A 31 2.30 46.17 -12.92
N ALA A 32 3.53 45.70 -13.19
CA ALA A 32 3.71 44.45 -13.89
C ALA A 32 3.14 43.36 -12.98
N SER A 33 1.88 43.00 -13.21
CA SER A 33 1.30 41.79 -12.66
C SER A 33 2.19 40.64 -13.10
N CYS A 34 2.97 40.10 -12.16
CA CYS A 34 3.51 38.76 -12.32
C CYS A 34 2.31 37.83 -12.16
N GLU A 35 1.60 37.62 -13.28
CA GLU A 35 0.66 36.52 -13.41
C GLU A 35 1.51 35.26 -13.32
N ILE A 36 1.62 34.74 -12.09
CA ILE A 36 1.97 33.35 -11.87
C ILE A 36 0.83 32.60 -12.55
N ASP A 37 1.12 31.91 -13.66
CA ASP A 37 0.23 30.92 -14.25
C ASP A 37 -0.06 29.85 -13.19
N ALA A 38 -1.10 30.08 -12.40
CA ALA A 38 -1.69 29.07 -11.56
C ALA A 38 -2.31 28.05 -12.52
N LYS A 39 -1.68 26.88 -12.63
CA LYS A 39 -2.22 25.70 -13.33
C LYS A 39 -3.70 25.60 -12.96
N GLU A 40 -4.58 25.81 -13.94
CA GLU A 40 -6.02 25.86 -13.69
C GLU A 40 -6.44 24.52 -13.09
N SER A 41 -6.85 24.52 -11.81
CA SER A 41 -7.01 23.29 -11.05
C SER A 41 -8.20 22.51 -11.60
N GLY A 42 -7.93 21.28 -12.03
CA GLY A 42 -8.97 20.34 -12.44
C GLY A 42 -9.84 19.87 -11.28
N PRO A 43 -10.83 18.99 -11.55
CA PRO A 43 -11.55 18.27 -10.50
C PRO A 43 -10.59 17.54 -9.56
N LEU A 44 -10.93 17.43 -8.27
CA LEU A 44 -10.12 16.72 -7.30
C LEU A 44 -10.00 15.24 -7.67
N LYS A 45 -8.80 14.76 -7.99
CA LYS A 45 -8.60 13.36 -8.36
C LYS A 45 -8.81 12.43 -7.16
N VAL A 46 -9.43 11.28 -7.42
CA VAL A 46 -9.74 10.24 -6.43
C VAL A 46 -9.17 8.91 -6.91
N PHE A 47 -8.27 8.32 -6.14
CA PHE A 47 -7.69 7.00 -6.38
C PHE A 47 -8.22 5.96 -5.39
N VAL A 48 -8.65 4.81 -5.90
CA VAL A 48 -9.26 3.74 -5.10
C VAL A 48 -8.26 2.59 -4.91
N LEU A 49 -7.81 2.35 -3.67
CA LEU A 49 -6.76 1.36 -3.34
C LEU A 49 -7.39 0.14 -2.65
N VAL A 50 -7.48 -0.98 -3.36
CA VAL A 50 -8.25 -2.17 -2.94
C VAL A 50 -7.35 -3.39 -2.79
N GLY A 51 -7.64 -4.22 -1.78
CA GLY A 51 -7.15 -5.59 -1.80
C GLY A 51 -7.19 -6.31 -0.46
N GLN A 52 -6.19 -7.15 -0.22
CA GLN A 52 -6.04 -7.91 1.03
C GLN A 52 -4.98 -7.29 1.96
N SER A 53 -4.42 -8.08 2.89
CA SER A 53 -3.32 -7.67 3.77
C SER A 53 -2.13 -6.99 3.08
N ASN A 54 -1.77 -7.36 1.86
CA ASN A 54 -0.68 -6.68 1.14
C ASN A 54 -1.04 -5.26 0.69
N MET A 55 -2.33 -4.97 0.44
CA MET A 55 -2.84 -3.59 0.34
C MET A 55 -3.04 -2.95 1.73
N GLN A 56 -3.47 -3.71 2.75
CA GLN A 56 -3.56 -3.17 4.12
C GLN A 56 -2.22 -2.63 4.58
N GLY A 57 -1.11 -3.32 4.28
CA GLY A 57 0.24 -2.88 4.62
C GLY A 57 0.73 -3.41 5.96
N HIS A 58 1.70 -4.32 5.91
CA HIS A 58 2.28 -4.96 7.11
C HIS A 58 3.71 -4.51 7.42
N ALA A 59 4.26 -3.55 6.68
CA ALA A 59 5.59 -3.02 6.95
C ALA A 59 5.56 -2.06 8.14
N GLN A 60 6.20 -2.41 9.26
CA GLN A 60 6.36 -1.49 10.39
C GLN A 60 7.20 -0.28 9.97
N VAL A 61 6.83 0.90 10.47
CA VAL A 61 7.54 2.16 10.20
C VAL A 61 9.05 2.07 10.50
N LYS A 62 9.44 1.28 11.52
CA LYS A 62 10.87 1.04 11.85
C LYS A 62 11.71 0.47 10.70
N THR A 63 11.09 -0.14 9.70
CA THR A 63 11.80 -0.74 8.55
C THR A 63 12.20 0.29 7.49
N LEU A 64 11.71 1.53 7.57
CA LEU A 64 12.11 2.64 6.69
C LEU A 64 13.61 2.97 6.87
N ASP A 65 14.09 3.13 8.11
CA ASP A 65 15.50 3.47 8.35
C ASP A 65 16.48 2.41 7.82
N ALA A 66 16.08 1.14 7.85
CA ALA A 66 16.87 0.05 7.30
C ALA A 66 17.08 0.17 5.78
N MET A 67 16.20 0.88 5.05
CA MET A 67 16.37 1.10 3.59
C MET A 67 17.70 1.78 3.26
N ARG A 68 18.26 2.61 4.15
CA ARG A 68 19.59 3.24 3.97
C ARG A 68 20.71 2.24 3.75
N LEU A 69 20.57 1.02 4.28
CA LEU A 69 21.59 -0.01 4.25
C LEU A 69 21.51 -0.89 2.98
N ASN A 70 20.47 -0.72 2.15
CA ASN A 70 20.31 -1.42 0.88
C ASN A 70 20.45 -0.42 -0.28
N PRO A 71 21.59 -0.40 -1.00
CA PRO A 71 21.87 0.59 -2.05
C PRO A 71 20.83 0.66 -3.17
N SER A 72 20.07 -0.40 -3.43
CA SER A 72 19.05 -0.42 -4.49
C SER A 72 17.78 0.38 -4.14
N VAL A 73 17.51 0.62 -2.85
CA VAL A 73 16.32 1.33 -2.36
C VAL A 73 16.63 2.49 -1.43
N ALA A 74 17.88 2.64 -0.98
CA ALA A 74 18.33 3.78 -0.17
C ALA A 74 17.95 5.15 -0.79
N PRO A 75 18.07 5.40 -2.11
CA PRO A 75 17.64 6.67 -2.72
C PRO A 75 16.14 6.94 -2.57
N LEU A 76 15.30 5.91 -2.48
CA LEU A 76 13.85 6.06 -2.32
C LEU A 76 13.48 6.57 -0.92
N LEU A 77 14.36 6.41 0.08
CA LEU A 77 14.04 6.78 1.46
C LEU A 77 13.93 8.30 1.63
N ASP A 78 14.76 9.08 0.94
CA ASP A 78 14.76 10.55 1.04
C ASP A 78 13.44 11.15 0.51
N ASP A 79 12.74 10.44 -0.37
CA ASP A 79 11.37 10.77 -0.78
C ASP A 79 10.33 10.43 0.30
N LEU A 80 10.60 9.52 1.23
CA LEU A 80 9.67 9.06 2.27
C LEU A 80 9.83 9.77 3.62
N ILE A 81 10.94 10.48 3.85
CA ILE A 81 11.24 11.15 5.12
C ILE A 81 11.38 12.69 5.00
N ASP A 82 10.97 13.40 6.05
CA ASP A 82 11.17 14.85 6.18
C ASP A 82 12.62 15.22 6.52
N GLY A 83 12.90 16.52 6.64
CA GLY A 83 14.23 17.04 6.99
C GLY A 83 14.71 16.68 8.39
N ASP A 84 13.83 16.20 9.29
CA ASP A 84 14.19 15.65 10.60
C ASP A 84 14.49 14.13 10.52
N GLY A 85 14.35 13.52 9.34
CA GLY A 85 14.47 12.09 9.12
C GLY A 85 13.26 11.26 9.55
N LYS A 86 12.12 11.89 9.84
CA LYS A 86 10.86 11.20 10.23
C LYS A 86 10.01 10.93 8.99
N PRO A 87 9.10 9.95 8.99
CA PRO A 87 8.21 9.73 7.85
C PRO A 87 7.38 10.97 7.50
N LYS A 88 7.40 11.40 6.23
CA LYS A 88 6.62 12.54 5.73
C LYS A 88 5.12 12.41 6.04
N THR A 89 4.48 13.56 6.26
CA THR A 89 3.03 13.72 6.25
C THR A 89 2.65 14.71 5.15
N LEU A 90 1.83 14.29 4.18
CA LEU A 90 1.41 15.10 3.04
C LEU A 90 0.00 15.67 3.27
N GLN A 91 -0.07 16.97 3.52
CA GLN A 91 -1.37 17.67 3.71
C GLN A 91 -2.17 17.75 2.40
N GLN A 92 -1.51 17.74 1.25
CA GLN A 92 -2.16 17.76 -0.08
C GLN A 92 -2.64 16.39 -0.56
N VAL A 93 -2.49 15.33 0.24
CA VAL A 93 -3.09 14.03 -0.05
C VAL A 93 -3.98 13.64 1.12
N TRP A 94 -5.29 13.56 0.92
CA TRP A 94 -6.23 13.11 1.94
C TRP A 94 -6.57 11.64 1.71
N ILE A 95 -6.63 10.85 2.78
CA ILE A 95 -6.92 9.42 2.68
C ILE A 95 -8.07 9.05 3.62
N SER A 96 -8.98 8.20 3.13
CA SER A 96 -9.93 7.43 3.92
C SER A 96 -9.60 5.95 3.79
N SER A 97 -9.58 5.21 4.91
CA SER A 97 -9.25 3.79 4.92
C SER A 97 -10.22 2.97 5.77
N ILE A 98 -10.86 1.99 5.14
CA ILE A 98 -11.66 0.92 5.76
C ILE A 98 -10.88 -0.40 5.81
N GLY A 99 -11.14 -1.22 6.83
CA GLY A 99 -10.68 -2.60 6.92
C GLY A 99 -9.24 -2.81 7.39
N SER A 100 -8.39 -1.78 7.29
CA SER A 100 -7.05 -1.77 7.88
C SER A 100 -7.08 -1.58 9.41
N ALA A 101 -8.21 -1.15 9.96
CA ALA A 101 -8.51 -1.06 11.40
C ALA A 101 -9.98 -1.43 11.66
N GLU A 102 -10.37 -1.51 12.95
CA GLU A 102 -11.78 -1.74 13.34
C GLU A 102 -12.69 -0.55 12.93
N GLU A 103 -12.20 0.67 13.15
CA GLU A 103 -12.85 1.92 12.72
C GLU A 103 -12.25 2.44 11.40
N ILE A 104 -13.00 3.28 10.71
CA ILE A 104 -12.50 4.02 9.53
C ILE A 104 -11.42 5.00 10.01
N ARG A 105 -10.27 5.04 9.31
CA ARG A 105 -9.23 6.04 9.53
C ARG A 105 -9.24 7.07 8.42
N GLN A 106 -9.17 8.35 8.77
CA GLN A 106 -9.21 9.47 7.82
C GLN A 106 -8.19 10.56 8.18
N GLY A 107 -7.72 11.31 7.18
CA GLY A 107 -6.90 12.50 7.37
C GLY A 107 -5.86 12.71 6.28
N ALA A 108 -4.90 13.60 6.52
CA ALA A 108 -3.72 13.77 5.67
C ALA A 108 -2.89 12.47 5.61
N LEU A 109 -2.31 12.17 4.44
CA LEU A 109 -1.53 10.97 4.23
C LEU A 109 -0.27 10.99 5.11
N THR A 110 -0.14 9.97 5.94
CA THR A 110 1.00 9.73 6.82
C THR A 110 1.16 8.24 7.06
N THR A 111 2.07 7.84 7.93
CA THR A 111 2.17 6.43 8.35
C THR A 111 1.03 6.05 9.31
N GLY A 112 0.71 4.75 9.42
CA GLY A 112 -0.38 4.29 10.30
C GLY A 112 -1.71 4.02 9.60
N PHE A 113 -1.82 4.29 8.29
CA PHE A 113 -2.86 3.72 7.43
C PHE A 113 -2.58 2.25 7.03
N GLY A 114 -1.47 1.69 7.51
CA GLY A 114 -1.17 0.27 7.50
C GLY A 114 -2.12 -0.57 8.38
N ALA A 115 -1.98 -1.90 8.33
CA ALA A 115 -2.73 -2.86 9.14
C ALA A 115 -2.55 -2.60 10.65
N ALA A 116 -3.64 -2.27 11.33
CA ALA A 116 -3.69 -1.87 12.74
C ALA A 116 -3.10 -2.93 13.68
N ASP A 117 -2.26 -2.45 14.59
CA ASP A 117 -1.50 -3.23 15.56
C ASP A 117 -0.87 -2.25 16.58
N ARG A 118 -0.12 -2.76 17.56
CA ARG A 118 0.61 -1.98 18.58
C ARG A 118 1.70 -1.06 18.02
N ARG A 119 2.05 -1.16 16.73
CA ARG A 119 3.07 -0.36 16.06
C ARG A 119 2.51 0.17 14.75
N PRO A 120 2.81 1.43 14.37
CA PRO A 120 2.37 1.98 13.09
C PRO A 120 3.01 1.22 11.94
N LYS A 121 2.23 1.05 10.87
CA LYS A 121 2.63 0.36 9.64
C LYS A 121 2.27 1.18 8.42
N ILE A 122 2.89 0.83 7.30
CA ILE A 122 2.58 1.33 5.96
C ILE A 122 2.23 0.16 5.05
N GLY A 123 1.34 0.42 4.09
CA GLY A 123 1.21 -0.34 2.87
C GLY A 123 1.70 0.45 1.66
N PRO A 124 1.38 -0.01 0.44
CA PRO A 124 1.77 0.71 -0.77
C PRO A 124 1.07 2.07 -0.88
N GLU A 125 -0.01 2.36 -0.13
CA GLU A 125 -0.67 3.68 -0.13
C GLU A 125 0.27 4.83 0.21
N TYR A 126 1.27 4.57 1.06
CA TYR A 126 2.14 5.60 1.59
C TYR A 126 3.09 6.12 0.51
N SER A 127 3.85 5.24 -0.14
CA SER A 127 4.70 5.63 -1.27
C SER A 127 3.89 5.94 -2.53
N PHE A 128 2.77 5.24 -2.78
CA PHE A 128 1.86 5.61 -3.88
C PHE A 128 1.46 7.08 -3.78
N GLY A 129 0.99 7.53 -2.62
CA GLY A 129 0.55 8.90 -2.45
C GLY A 129 1.69 9.93 -2.54
N ILE A 130 2.89 9.57 -2.07
CA ILE A 130 4.07 10.44 -2.17
C ILE A 130 4.50 10.61 -3.63
N TYR A 131 4.73 9.53 -4.37
CA TYR A 131 5.20 9.60 -5.75
C TYR A 131 4.10 10.10 -6.70
N MET A 132 2.84 9.75 -6.48
CA MET A 132 1.72 10.30 -7.26
C MET A 132 1.61 11.82 -7.08
N HIS A 133 1.78 12.35 -5.87
CA HIS A 133 1.86 13.81 -5.66
C HIS A 133 3.03 14.43 -6.43
N GLN A 134 4.22 13.83 -6.37
CA GLN A 134 5.40 14.37 -7.06
C GLN A 134 5.22 14.45 -8.58
N MET A 135 4.46 13.53 -9.19
CA MET A 135 4.21 13.52 -10.63
C MET A 135 3.00 14.38 -11.05
N LEU A 136 1.94 14.41 -10.25
CA LEU A 136 0.73 15.18 -10.55
C LEU A 136 0.90 16.70 -10.30
N ASP A 137 1.63 17.06 -9.25
CA ASP A 137 1.76 18.43 -8.72
C ASP A 137 0.41 19.13 -8.45
N GLU A 138 -0.50 18.41 -7.80
CA GLU A 138 -1.85 18.84 -7.43
C GLU A 138 -2.39 17.97 -6.28
N PRO A 139 -3.34 18.48 -5.47
CA PRO A 139 -3.95 17.70 -4.38
C PRO A 139 -4.86 16.58 -4.90
N PHE A 140 -4.99 15.49 -4.14
CA PHE A 140 -5.89 14.38 -4.47
C PHE A 140 -6.33 13.57 -3.23
N VAL A 141 -7.27 12.64 -3.46
CA VAL A 141 -7.83 11.75 -2.45
C VAL A 141 -7.44 10.29 -2.72
N ILE A 142 -7.16 9.54 -1.65
CA ILE A 142 -7.06 8.08 -1.64
C ILE A 142 -8.25 7.49 -0.88
N ILE A 143 -8.99 6.58 -1.49
CA ILE A 143 -9.99 5.75 -0.81
C ILE A 143 -9.48 4.31 -0.75
N LYS A 144 -9.06 3.87 0.44
CA LYS A 144 -8.45 2.55 0.67
C LYS A 144 -9.45 1.57 1.27
N ALA A 145 -9.67 0.43 0.61
CA ALA A 145 -10.53 -0.64 1.08
C ALA A 145 -9.78 -1.98 1.08
N ALA A 146 -9.22 -2.35 2.23
CA ALA A 146 -8.32 -3.51 2.32
C ALA A 146 -8.53 -4.34 3.59
N TRP A 147 -8.56 -5.67 3.46
CA TRP A 147 -8.84 -6.59 4.56
C TRP A 147 -7.99 -7.86 4.50
N GLY A 148 -7.34 -8.23 5.60
CA GLY A 148 -6.54 -9.45 5.70
C GLY A 148 -7.37 -10.72 5.47
N GLY A 149 -6.78 -11.71 4.80
CA GLY A 149 -7.39 -13.02 4.61
C GLY A 149 -8.60 -13.05 3.67
N LYS A 150 -8.70 -12.13 2.71
CA LYS A 150 -9.82 -12.01 1.76
C LYS A 150 -9.47 -12.46 0.35
N SER A 151 -10.38 -13.19 -0.28
CA SER A 151 -10.21 -13.74 -1.64
C SER A 151 -11.06 -13.04 -2.70
N LEU A 152 -10.64 -13.14 -3.95
CA LEU A 152 -11.45 -12.76 -5.10
C LEU A 152 -12.56 -13.78 -5.35
N HIS A 153 -12.26 -15.08 -5.21
CA HIS A 153 -13.23 -16.14 -5.47
C HIS A 153 -14.49 -16.07 -4.56
N THR A 154 -14.40 -15.53 -3.34
CA THR A 154 -15.55 -15.39 -2.42
C THR A 154 -15.77 -13.96 -1.96
N ASP A 155 -14.86 -13.36 -1.18
CA ASP A 155 -15.18 -12.12 -0.45
C ASP A 155 -15.37 -10.91 -1.38
N PHE A 156 -14.49 -10.76 -2.38
CA PHE A 156 -14.55 -9.73 -3.41
C PHE A 156 -15.26 -10.19 -4.69
N ARG A 157 -15.96 -11.34 -4.67
CA ARG A 157 -16.63 -11.87 -5.87
C ARG A 157 -17.65 -10.84 -6.40
N PRO A 158 -17.52 -10.37 -7.64
CA PRO A 158 -18.41 -9.37 -8.21
C PRO A 158 -19.81 -9.94 -8.49
N PRO A 159 -20.90 -9.14 -8.35
CA PRO A 159 -22.27 -9.60 -8.57
C PRO A 159 -22.51 -10.29 -9.92
N SER A 160 -21.95 -9.79 -11.02
CA SER A 160 -22.14 -10.39 -12.36
C SER A 160 -21.43 -11.74 -12.55
N ALA A 161 -20.57 -12.17 -11.62
CA ALA A 161 -20.04 -13.53 -11.62
C ALA A 161 -20.96 -14.57 -10.95
N GLY A 162 -22.13 -14.15 -10.44
CA GLY A 162 -23.05 -15.02 -9.71
C GLY A 162 -22.52 -15.50 -8.35
N PRO A 163 -23.19 -16.47 -7.70
CA PRO A 163 -22.73 -17.04 -6.44
C PRO A 163 -21.41 -17.82 -6.60
N TYR A 164 -20.76 -18.17 -5.49
CA TYR A 164 -19.67 -19.14 -5.52
C TYR A 164 -20.24 -20.56 -5.56
N GLU A 165 -19.82 -21.36 -6.53
CA GLU A 165 -20.22 -22.76 -6.65
C GLU A 165 -19.10 -23.68 -6.15
N PHE A 166 -19.44 -24.62 -5.26
CA PHE A 166 -18.52 -25.68 -4.84
C PHE A 166 -18.32 -26.71 -5.95
N ASN A 167 -17.07 -27.05 -6.25
CA ASN A 167 -16.77 -28.13 -7.19
C ASN A 167 -16.96 -29.53 -6.56
N GLN A 168 -16.92 -30.57 -7.41
CA GLN A 168 -17.17 -31.94 -6.97
C GLN A 168 -16.19 -32.42 -5.89
N GLU A 169 -14.91 -32.05 -5.96
CA GLU A 169 -13.92 -32.45 -4.95
C GLU A 169 -14.23 -31.85 -3.57
N GLN A 170 -14.67 -30.59 -3.53
CA GLN A 170 -15.13 -29.95 -2.29
C GLN A 170 -16.38 -30.63 -1.74
N LEU A 171 -17.38 -30.93 -2.58
CA LEU A 171 -18.60 -31.63 -2.17
C LEU A 171 -18.30 -33.04 -1.63
N ASP A 172 -17.43 -33.80 -2.31
CA ASP A 172 -16.97 -35.11 -1.88
C ASP A 172 -16.20 -35.04 -0.55
N ALA A 173 -15.35 -34.02 -0.37
CA ALA A 173 -14.60 -33.80 0.87
C ALA A 173 -15.55 -33.45 2.04
N PHE A 174 -16.55 -32.61 1.81
CA PHE A 174 -17.56 -32.26 2.82
C PHE A 174 -18.41 -33.48 3.21
N SER A 175 -18.80 -34.30 2.24
CA SER A 175 -19.53 -35.56 2.45
C SER A 175 -18.71 -36.54 3.30
N LYS A 176 -17.43 -36.77 2.94
CA LYS A 176 -16.49 -37.61 3.73
C LYS A 176 -16.27 -37.09 5.15
N GLN A 177 -16.30 -35.77 5.35
CA GLN A 177 -16.20 -35.10 6.64
C GLN A 177 -17.54 -35.01 7.40
N GLN A 178 -18.64 -35.57 6.86
CA GLN A 178 -19.99 -35.51 7.42
C GLN A 178 -20.46 -34.07 7.72
N ARG A 179 -20.06 -33.11 6.89
CA ARG A 179 -20.48 -31.71 7.02
C ARG A 179 -21.87 -31.51 6.43
N ASP A 180 -22.66 -30.69 7.12
CA ASP A 180 -23.96 -30.21 6.66
C ASP A 180 -23.79 -29.36 5.38
N LEU A 181 -24.18 -29.93 4.23
CA LEU A 181 -24.01 -29.30 2.91
C LEU A 181 -24.88 -28.05 2.73
N ASP A 182 -26.08 -28.02 3.32
CA ASP A 182 -27.00 -26.89 3.19
C ASP A 182 -26.50 -25.71 4.02
N LYS A 183 -26.00 -25.98 5.23
CA LYS A 183 -25.27 -24.99 6.01
C LYS A 183 -24.02 -24.48 5.29
N MET A 184 -23.22 -25.37 4.69
CA MET A 184 -22.02 -24.98 3.94
C MET A 184 -22.32 -24.06 2.75
N ARG A 185 -23.43 -24.31 2.03
CA ARG A 185 -23.92 -23.43 0.95
C ARG A 185 -24.37 -22.09 1.52
N SER A 186 -25.25 -22.08 2.52
CA SER A 186 -25.75 -20.87 3.17
C SER A 186 -24.63 -19.96 3.72
N GLU A 187 -23.63 -20.53 4.41
CA GLU A 187 -22.46 -19.78 4.90
C GLU A 187 -21.61 -19.20 3.76
N LYS A 188 -21.44 -19.94 2.65
CA LYS A 188 -20.68 -19.49 1.48
C LYS A 188 -21.43 -18.41 0.70
N ASP A 189 -22.73 -18.55 0.53
CA ASP A 189 -23.59 -17.56 -0.14
C ASP A 189 -23.60 -16.25 0.65
N ALA A 190 -23.74 -16.30 1.97
CA ALA A 190 -23.69 -15.13 2.85
C ALA A 190 -22.32 -14.41 2.85
N ALA A 191 -21.23 -15.15 2.66
CA ALA A 191 -19.88 -14.57 2.53
C ALA A 191 -19.61 -13.99 1.13
N THR A 192 -20.31 -14.46 0.10
CA THR A 192 -20.02 -14.12 -1.30
C THR A 192 -20.30 -12.64 -1.60
N GLY A 193 -19.31 -11.98 -2.21
CA GLY A 193 -19.38 -10.56 -2.58
C GLY A 193 -19.55 -9.59 -1.42
N ARG A 194 -19.34 -10.02 -0.16
CA ARG A 194 -19.51 -9.16 1.02
C ARG A 194 -18.49 -8.01 1.04
N ASN A 195 -17.22 -8.29 0.76
CA ASN A 195 -16.18 -7.27 0.73
C ASN A 195 -16.22 -6.44 -0.56
N TYR A 196 -16.72 -7.00 -1.66
CA TYR A 196 -17.07 -6.23 -2.86
C TYR A 196 -18.08 -5.12 -2.53
N ARG A 197 -19.20 -5.47 -1.88
CA ARG A 197 -20.24 -4.51 -1.50
C ARG A 197 -19.74 -3.46 -0.52
N LEU A 198 -19.04 -3.87 0.56
CA LEU A 198 -18.44 -2.93 1.52
C LEU A 198 -17.43 -1.96 0.88
N MET A 199 -16.69 -2.40 -0.14
CA MET A 199 -15.79 -1.54 -0.91
C MET A 199 -16.57 -0.48 -1.71
N ILE A 200 -17.57 -0.90 -2.51
CA ILE A 200 -18.39 0.04 -3.31
C ILE A 200 -19.16 1.00 -2.40
N GLU A 201 -19.76 0.50 -1.33
CA GLU A 201 -20.47 1.30 -0.30
C GLU A 201 -19.54 2.34 0.33
N HIS A 202 -18.31 1.97 0.70
CA HIS A 202 -17.34 2.92 1.25
C HIS A 202 -16.90 3.96 0.22
N VAL A 203 -16.59 3.56 -1.02
CA VAL A 203 -16.21 4.51 -2.08
C VAL A 203 -17.31 5.55 -2.29
N LYS A 204 -18.57 5.12 -2.47
CA LYS A 204 -19.70 6.04 -2.63
C LYS A 204 -19.89 6.95 -1.41
N SER A 205 -19.86 6.38 -0.21
CA SER A 205 -20.01 7.14 1.04
C SER A 205 -18.94 8.23 1.21
N ILE A 206 -17.71 8.01 0.76
CA ILE A 206 -16.65 9.01 0.84
C ILE A 206 -16.80 10.06 -0.26
N LEU A 207 -17.13 9.66 -1.49
CA LEU A 207 -17.43 10.60 -2.58
C LEU A 207 -18.56 11.57 -2.23
N ASP A 208 -19.62 11.05 -1.60
CA ASP A 208 -20.76 11.85 -1.11
C ASP A 208 -20.38 12.77 0.06
N SER A 209 -19.38 12.41 0.87
CA SER A 209 -18.96 13.18 2.06
C SER A 209 -17.79 14.15 1.82
N LEU A 210 -17.11 14.08 0.67
CA LEU A 210 -16.03 14.99 0.27
C LEU A 210 -16.32 16.48 0.55
N PRO A 211 -17.53 17.03 0.27
CA PRO A 211 -17.83 18.45 0.51
C PRO A 211 -17.80 18.88 1.98
N ASN A 212 -17.84 17.94 2.92
CA ASN A 212 -17.88 18.20 4.36
C ASN A 212 -16.58 17.75 5.06
N ASP A 213 -16.02 16.60 4.64
CA ASP A 213 -14.95 15.91 5.37
C ASP A 213 -13.55 16.15 4.79
N CYS A 214 -13.45 16.51 3.49
CA CYS A 214 -12.18 16.65 2.80
C CYS A 214 -11.78 18.13 2.66
N PRO A 215 -10.72 18.60 3.34
CA PRO A 215 -10.29 20.01 3.26
C PRO A 215 -9.66 20.39 1.90
N LEU A 216 -9.46 19.43 1.01
CA LEU A 216 -8.93 19.61 -0.35
C LEU A 216 -10.05 19.75 -1.40
N TYR A 217 -11.32 19.59 -1.02
CA TYR A 217 -12.43 19.56 -1.95
C TYR A 217 -12.98 20.97 -2.25
N GLU A 218 -12.98 21.32 -3.54
CA GLU A 218 -13.59 22.55 -4.04
C GLU A 218 -14.92 22.24 -4.76
N THR A 219 -16.04 22.65 -4.17
CA THR A 219 -17.40 22.38 -4.69
C THR A 219 -17.63 22.85 -6.14
N LYS A 220 -16.85 23.82 -6.62
CA LYS A 220 -16.94 24.31 -8.01
C LYS A 220 -16.21 23.42 -9.01
N LEU A 221 -15.17 22.72 -8.58
CA LEU A 221 -14.34 21.84 -9.42
C LEU A 221 -14.86 20.41 -9.39
N GLY A 222 -15.43 19.98 -8.26
CA GLY A 222 -15.92 18.62 -8.08
C GLY A 222 -14.80 17.61 -7.91
N TYR A 223 -15.04 16.36 -8.29
CA TYR A 223 -14.06 15.27 -8.23
C TYR A 223 -14.04 14.44 -9.51
N GLU A 224 -12.94 13.72 -9.73
CA GLU A 224 -12.78 12.73 -10.79
C GLU A 224 -12.30 11.40 -10.19
N LEU A 225 -12.96 10.29 -10.53
CA LEU A 225 -12.42 8.95 -10.24
C LEU A 225 -11.29 8.63 -11.22
N ALA A 226 -10.07 8.99 -10.82
CA ALA A 226 -8.88 8.94 -11.66
C ALA A 226 -8.27 7.54 -11.83
N GLY A 227 -8.53 6.60 -10.90
CA GLY A 227 -8.10 5.22 -11.09
C GLY A 227 -8.25 4.32 -9.88
N MET A 228 -8.02 3.02 -10.09
CA MET A 228 -8.02 1.98 -9.05
C MET A 228 -6.70 1.19 -9.04
N VAL A 229 -6.20 0.85 -7.86
CA VAL A 229 -5.12 -0.14 -7.67
C VAL A 229 -5.71 -1.38 -6.99
N TRP A 230 -5.58 -2.53 -7.64
CA TRP A 230 -5.95 -3.84 -7.08
C TRP A 230 -4.71 -4.60 -6.63
N PHE A 231 -4.55 -4.86 -5.33
CA PHE A 231 -3.44 -5.64 -4.78
C PHE A 231 -3.90 -6.74 -3.81
N GLN A 232 -4.29 -7.85 -4.43
CA GLN A 232 -4.85 -9.05 -3.80
C GLN A 232 -4.30 -10.28 -4.52
N GLY A 233 -4.36 -11.47 -3.91
CA GLY A 233 -4.19 -12.72 -4.65
C GLY A 233 -3.68 -13.89 -3.83
N TRP A 234 -2.93 -13.63 -2.75
CA TRP A 234 -2.37 -14.67 -1.89
C TRP A 234 -3.41 -15.72 -1.46
N ASN A 235 -4.59 -15.27 -1.04
CA ASN A 235 -5.63 -16.19 -0.56
C ASN A 235 -6.18 -17.10 -1.65
N ASP A 236 -6.39 -16.59 -2.86
CA ASP A 236 -6.77 -17.39 -4.03
C ASP A 236 -5.64 -18.35 -4.42
N MET A 237 -4.39 -17.89 -4.47
CA MET A 237 -3.22 -18.74 -4.75
C MET A 237 -3.09 -19.91 -3.77
N VAL A 238 -3.33 -19.69 -2.47
CA VAL A 238 -3.19 -20.77 -1.46
C VAL A 238 -4.44 -21.62 -1.26
N ASP A 239 -5.58 -21.30 -1.88
CA ASP A 239 -6.81 -22.10 -1.79
C ASP A 239 -6.80 -23.30 -2.76
N ARG A 240 -6.58 -24.52 -2.23
CA ARG A 240 -6.63 -25.76 -3.04
C ARG A 240 -8.06 -26.19 -3.37
N GLY A 241 -9.05 -25.71 -2.63
CA GLY A 241 -10.44 -26.14 -2.82
C GLY A 241 -11.04 -25.53 -4.07
N THR A 242 -10.78 -24.25 -4.31
CA THR A 242 -11.20 -23.48 -5.47
C THR A 242 -10.31 -23.78 -6.68
N TYR A 243 -9.00 -23.88 -6.45
CA TYR A 243 -8.00 -24.15 -7.50
C TYR A 243 -7.32 -25.50 -7.28
N PRO A 244 -7.99 -26.63 -7.57
CA PRO A 244 -7.42 -27.97 -7.36
C PRO A 244 -6.22 -28.23 -8.28
N ASN A 245 -6.31 -27.79 -9.54
CA ASN A 245 -5.29 -27.99 -10.59
C ASN A 245 -4.20 -26.91 -10.62
N ARG A 246 -4.00 -26.17 -9.52
CA ARG A 246 -3.14 -24.98 -9.45
C ARG A 246 -1.64 -25.19 -9.65
N ASP A 247 -1.21 -26.45 -9.69
CA ASP A 247 0.16 -26.87 -10.02
C ASP A 247 0.33 -27.20 -11.50
N GLN A 248 -0.71 -27.00 -12.31
CA GLN A 248 -0.71 -27.15 -13.77
C GLN A 248 -0.84 -25.80 -14.49
N PRO A 249 -0.37 -25.68 -15.75
CA PRO A 249 -0.68 -24.54 -16.61
C PRO A 249 -2.20 -24.33 -16.73
N GLY A 250 -2.65 -23.07 -16.69
CA GLY A 250 -4.08 -22.73 -16.71
C GLY A 250 -4.83 -23.00 -15.40
N GLY A 251 -4.17 -23.55 -14.36
CA GLY A 251 -4.77 -23.89 -13.07
C GLY A 251 -5.39 -22.73 -12.28
N TYR A 252 -5.22 -21.49 -12.76
CA TYR A 252 -5.80 -20.27 -12.20
C TYR A 252 -6.58 -19.42 -13.21
N ASP A 253 -6.90 -19.91 -14.41
CA ASP A 253 -7.58 -19.11 -15.44
C ASP A 253 -8.89 -18.50 -14.93
N GLN A 254 -9.62 -19.23 -14.07
CA GLN A 254 -10.80 -18.74 -13.36
C GLN A 254 -10.54 -17.46 -12.53
N TYR A 255 -9.35 -17.26 -11.97
CA TYR A 255 -8.99 -16.01 -11.27
C TYR A 255 -8.90 -14.84 -12.26
N GLY A 256 -8.28 -15.04 -13.43
CA GLY A 256 -8.16 -14.00 -14.47
C GLY A 256 -9.50 -13.62 -15.07
N GLU A 257 -10.36 -14.61 -15.35
CA GLU A 257 -11.75 -14.39 -15.76
C GLU A 257 -12.53 -13.61 -14.70
N LEU A 258 -12.45 -14.03 -13.44
CA LEU A 258 -13.18 -13.39 -12.33
C LEU A 258 -12.69 -11.96 -12.06
N LEU A 259 -11.38 -11.70 -12.19
CA LEU A 259 -10.81 -10.36 -12.05
C LEU A 259 -11.27 -9.43 -13.18
N SER A 260 -11.49 -9.99 -14.37
CA SER A 260 -12.03 -9.24 -15.50
C SER A 260 -13.50 -8.85 -15.30
N VAL A 261 -14.31 -9.75 -14.72
CA VAL A 261 -15.67 -9.41 -14.28
C VAL A 261 -15.63 -8.39 -13.15
N PHE A 262 -14.70 -8.51 -12.20
CA PHE A 262 -14.55 -7.56 -11.09
C PHE A 262 -14.26 -6.14 -11.58
N ILE A 263 -13.32 -5.98 -12.51
CA ILE A 263 -13.00 -4.66 -13.11
C ILE A 263 -14.22 -4.08 -13.83
N SER A 264 -14.95 -4.91 -14.58
CA SER A 264 -16.18 -4.51 -15.29
C SER A 264 -17.28 -4.05 -14.34
N ASP A 265 -17.48 -4.80 -13.25
CA ASP A 265 -18.49 -4.50 -12.23
C ASP A 265 -18.14 -3.24 -11.42
N VAL A 266 -16.87 -3.04 -11.04
CA VAL A 266 -16.43 -1.79 -10.38
C VAL A 266 -16.67 -0.59 -11.28
N ARG A 267 -16.31 -0.69 -12.57
CA ARG A 267 -16.51 0.38 -13.57
C ARG A 267 -17.98 0.74 -13.74
N ARG A 268 -18.87 -0.27 -13.77
CA ARG A 268 -20.33 -0.07 -13.82
C ARG A 268 -20.84 0.55 -12.52
N ASP A 269 -20.51 -0.05 -11.38
CA ASP A 269 -21.10 0.31 -10.09
C ASP A 269 -20.60 1.67 -9.58
N LEU A 270 -19.48 2.19 -10.10
CA LEU A 270 -18.97 3.54 -9.87
C LEU A 270 -19.16 4.50 -11.06
N ASP A 271 -19.97 4.12 -12.06
CA ASP A 271 -20.30 4.93 -13.25
C ASP A 271 -19.08 5.47 -14.03
N SER A 272 -17.94 4.76 -13.98
CA SER A 272 -16.67 5.14 -14.62
C SER A 272 -16.23 4.04 -15.62
N PRO A 273 -16.79 4.00 -16.85
CA PRO A 273 -16.59 2.90 -17.81
C PRO A 273 -15.15 2.76 -18.33
N LYS A 274 -14.31 3.79 -18.16
CA LYS A 274 -12.91 3.81 -18.56
C LYS A 274 -11.91 3.83 -17.39
N LEU A 275 -12.38 3.70 -16.13
CA LEU A 275 -11.54 3.80 -14.93
C LEU A 275 -10.21 3.05 -15.10
N PRO A 276 -9.06 3.74 -15.08
CA PRO A 276 -7.75 3.12 -15.15
C PRO A 276 -7.53 2.15 -13.98
N VAL A 277 -7.00 0.96 -14.24
CA VAL A 277 -6.75 -0.06 -13.20
C VAL A 277 -5.32 -0.57 -13.25
N VAL A 278 -4.58 -0.38 -12.16
CA VAL A 278 -3.32 -1.06 -11.92
C VAL A 278 -3.59 -2.38 -11.21
N ILE A 279 -3.13 -3.49 -11.79
CA ILE A 279 -3.14 -4.81 -11.14
C ILE A 279 -1.76 -5.08 -10.55
N GLY A 280 -1.66 -5.09 -9.22
CA GLY A 280 -0.46 -5.54 -8.52
C GLY A 280 -0.31 -7.05 -8.59
N VAL A 281 0.44 -7.56 -9.56
CA VAL A 281 0.70 -8.99 -9.76
C VAL A 281 1.58 -9.51 -8.61
N LEU A 282 1.17 -10.61 -7.98
CA LEU A 282 1.71 -11.10 -6.70
C LEU A 282 3.19 -11.52 -6.78
N GLY A 283 4.06 -10.69 -6.21
CA GLY A 283 5.51 -10.84 -6.25
C GLY A 283 6.14 -11.68 -5.14
N VAL A 284 5.35 -12.29 -4.25
CA VAL A 284 5.89 -13.00 -3.07
C VAL A 284 6.90 -14.08 -3.49
N GLY A 285 8.08 -14.06 -2.85
CA GLY A 285 9.20 -14.95 -3.14
C GLY A 285 10.14 -14.45 -4.24
N GLY A 286 9.81 -13.36 -4.93
CA GLY A 286 10.63 -12.76 -5.99
C GLY A 286 10.49 -13.46 -7.35
N PRO A 287 11.35 -13.13 -8.32
CA PRO A 287 11.29 -13.66 -9.68
C PRO A 287 11.56 -15.16 -9.70
N THR A 288 10.70 -15.94 -10.37
CA THR A 288 10.77 -17.42 -10.38
C THR A 288 11.99 -17.96 -11.15
N ALA A 289 12.64 -17.12 -11.95
CA ALA A 289 13.93 -17.38 -12.58
C ALA A 289 15.08 -17.46 -11.54
N GLU A 290 14.96 -16.79 -10.40
CA GLU A 290 16.00 -16.69 -9.35
C GLU A 290 15.84 -17.76 -8.25
N TYR A 291 14.88 -18.69 -8.38
CA TYR A 291 14.49 -19.60 -7.30
C TYR A 291 15.56 -20.64 -6.96
N GLY A 292 15.98 -20.66 -5.69
CA GLY A 292 16.87 -21.67 -5.15
C GLY A 292 16.19 -23.05 -5.01
N PRO A 293 16.95 -24.12 -4.69
CA PRO A 293 16.42 -25.49 -4.62
C PRO A 293 15.20 -25.67 -3.71
N SER A 294 15.13 -24.95 -2.58
CA SER A 294 14.02 -24.99 -1.63
C SER A 294 12.72 -24.34 -2.16
N GLN A 295 12.83 -23.47 -3.17
CA GLN A 295 11.71 -22.71 -3.74
C GLN A 295 11.12 -23.36 -5.00
N GLN A 296 11.82 -24.30 -5.64
CA GLN A 296 11.38 -24.91 -6.91
C GLN A 296 9.98 -25.54 -6.85
N ARG A 297 9.58 -26.08 -5.70
CA ARG A 297 8.23 -26.62 -5.46
C ARG A 297 7.08 -25.61 -5.60
N TYR A 298 7.38 -24.31 -5.61
CA TYR A 298 6.41 -23.23 -5.77
C TYR A 298 6.40 -22.61 -7.17
N LYS A 299 7.41 -22.94 -8.00
CA LYS A 299 7.68 -22.25 -9.27
C LYS A 299 6.45 -22.20 -10.20
N VAL A 300 5.93 -23.37 -10.59
CA VAL A 300 4.78 -23.48 -11.51
C VAL A 300 3.53 -22.81 -10.94
N MET A 301 3.30 -22.92 -9.63
CA MET A 301 2.17 -22.31 -8.93
C MET A 301 2.25 -20.77 -8.97
N HIS A 302 3.43 -20.19 -8.72
CA HIS A 302 3.63 -18.74 -8.78
C HIS A 302 3.56 -18.24 -10.23
N GLU A 303 4.19 -18.93 -11.18
CA GLU A 303 4.17 -18.56 -12.60
C GLU A 303 2.74 -18.57 -13.16
N SER A 304 2.00 -19.65 -12.95
CA SER A 304 0.61 -19.78 -13.39
C SER A 304 -0.31 -18.75 -12.73
N PHE A 305 -0.13 -18.47 -11.43
CA PHE A 305 -0.93 -17.47 -10.74
C PHE A 305 -0.65 -16.05 -11.26
N ARG A 306 0.62 -15.67 -11.40
CA ARG A 306 1.03 -14.35 -11.93
C ARG A 306 0.52 -14.14 -13.36
N GLN A 307 0.56 -15.18 -14.20
CA GLN A 307 -0.01 -15.14 -15.55
C GLN A 307 -1.53 -14.92 -15.54
N ALA A 308 -2.26 -15.59 -14.65
CA ALA A 308 -3.70 -15.40 -14.48
C ALA A 308 -4.05 -14.01 -13.94
N MET A 309 -3.28 -13.47 -12.99
CA MET A 309 -3.46 -12.09 -12.50
C MET A 309 -3.26 -11.05 -13.60
N ALA A 310 -2.27 -11.26 -14.48
CA ALA A 310 -1.96 -10.34 -15.58
C ALA A 310 -2.87 -10.52 -16.82
N SER A 311 -3.69 -11.58 -16.89
CA SER A 311 -4.50 -11.87 -18.07
C SER A 311 -5.57 -10.83 -18.42
N PRO A 312 -6.20 -10.08 -17.49
CA PRO A 312 -7.19 -9.06 -17.85
C PRO A 312 -6.61 -8.00 -18.79
N ALA A 313 -5.37 -7.56 -18.56
CA ALA A 313 -4.73 -6.52 -19.38
C ALA A 313 -4.50 -6.93 -20.87
N LYS A 314 -4.70 -8.21 -21.21
CA LYS A 314 -4.62 -8.72 -22.60
C LYS A 314 -5.96 -8.64 -23.34
N ARG A 315 -7.03 -8.20 -22.67
CA ARG A 315 -8.38 -8.10 -23.23
C ARG A 315 -8.58 -6.82 -24.03
N ALA A 316 -9.32 -6.92 -25.13
CA ALA A 316 -9.55 -5.79 -26.04
C ALA A 316 -10.28 -4.63 -25.32
N GLU A 317 -11.28 -4.95 -24.50
CA GLU A 317 -12.07 -4.00 -23.70
C GLU A 317 -11.25 -3.25 -22.63
N PHE A 318 -10.05 -3.72 -22.30
CA PHE A 318 -9.17 -3.19 -21.26
C PHE A 318 -7.88 -2.55 -21.79
N THR A 319 -7.68 -2.54 -23.12
CA THR A 319 -6.53 -1.91 -23.77
C THR A 319 -6.43 -0.43 -23.37
N GLY A 320 -5.23 0.00 -22.96
CA GLY A 320 -4.95 1.37 -22.51
C GLY A 320 -5.56 1.77 -21.16
N THR A 321 -6.29 0.89 -20.47
CA THR A 321 -6.97 1.23 -19.20
C THR A 321 -6.79 0.18 -18.10
N VAL A 322 -6.06 -0.91 -18.34
CA VAL A 322 -5.67 -1.89 -17.33
C VAL A 322 -4.22 -2.30 -17.56
N VAL A 323 -3.36 -2.14 -16.54
CA VAL A 323 -1.91 -2.41 -16.63
C VAL A 323 -1.46 -3.30 -15.46
N PRO A 324 -0.72 -4.39 -15.71
CA PRO A 324 -0.14 -5.21 -14.65
C PRO A 324 1.21 -4.65 -14.19
N VAL A 325 1.39 -4.52 -12.87
CA VAL A 325 2.68 -4.21 -12.24
C VAL A 325 3.19 -5.48 -11.56
N TYR A 326 4.30 -6.02 -12.06
CA TYR A 326 4.92 -7.25 -11.56
C TYR A 326 5.71 -6.97 -10.28
N THR A 327 5.09 -7.19 -9.12
CA THR A 327 5.71 -6.81 -7.84
C THR A 327 6.84 -7.75 -7.41
N GLU A 328 7.15 -8.80 -8.18
CA GLU A 328 8.31 -9.66 -7.98
C GLU A 328 9.64 -8.95 -8.21
N GLU A 329 9.68 -7.94 -9.09
CA GLU A 329 10.91 -7.20 -9.40
C GLU A 329 11.43 -6.36 -8.23
N TYR A 330 10.55 -6.05 -7.26
CA TYR A 330 10.86 -5.30 -6.04
C TYR A 330 11.17 -6.21 -4.85
N TRP A 331 11.29 -7.52 -5.06
CA TRP A 331 11.66 -8.44 -3.99
C TRP A 331 13.11 -8.21 -3.55
N ASP A 332 13.33 -8.24 -2.24
CA ASP A 332 14.61 -7.88 -1.63
C ASP A 332 15.67 -8.98 -1.85
N ARG A 333 16.38 -8.88 -2.98
CA ARG A 333 17.50 -9.76 -3.37
C ARG A 333 18.63 -9.74 -2.34
N GLU A 334 18.83 -8.63 -1.63
CA GLU A 334 19.87 -8.51 -0.60
C GLU A 334 19.47 -9.28 0.67
N MET A 335 18.22 -9.16 1.11
CA MET A 335 17.68 -10.00 2.17
C MET A 335 17.69 -11.50 1.81
N VAL A 336 17.43 -11.85 0.55
CA VAL A 336 17.57 -13.24 0.07
C VAL A 336 19.03 -13.70 0.20
N ARG A 337 20.02 -12.89 -0.19
CA ARG A 337 21.44 -13.21 -0.03
C ARG A 337 21.82 -13.41 1.44
N LEU A 338 21.37 -12.51 2.33
CA LEU A 338 21.65 -12.58 3.77
C LEU A 338 21.04 -13.82 4.42
N ARG A 339 19.80 -14.17 4.09
CA ARG A 339 19.16 -15.41 4.56
C ARG A 339 19.87 -16.67 4.04
N GLN A 340 20.49 -16.64 2.86
CA GLN A 340 21.35 -17.75 2.41
C GLN A 340 22.63 -17.89 3.26
N ILE A 341 23.09 -16.82 3.94
CA ILE A 341 24.17 -16.91 4.93
C ILE A 341 23.64 -17.52 6.23
N GLU A 342 22.46 -17.08 6.72
CA GLU A 342 21.80 -17.69 7.88
C GLU A 342 21.59 -19.21 7.72
N GLU A 343 21.14 -19.64 6.54
CA GLU A 343 20.96 -21.06 6.20
C GLU A 343 22.26 -21.87 6.27
N ARG A 344 23.43 -21.26 5.99
CA ARG A 344 24.74 -21.91 6.10
C ARG A 344 25.20 -22.06 7.55
N ILE A 345 24.87 -21.11 8.42
CA ILE A 345 25.26 -21.13 9.85
C ILE A 345 24.22 -21.83 10.74
N ARG A 346 23.03 -22.13 10.22
CA ARG A 346 21.97 -22.85 10.96
C ARG A 346 22.47 -24.12 11.67
N PRO A 347 23.27 -25.03 11.07
CA PRO A 347 23.73 -26.22 11.77
C PRO A 347 24.55 -25.90 13.03
N SER A 348 25.42 -24.89 12.97
CA SER A 348 26.21 -24.43 14.12
C SER A 348 25.33 -23.78 15.19
N ARG A 349 24.29 -23.05 14.79
CA ARG A 349 23.28 -22.51 15.73
C ARG A 349 22.48 -23.63 16.40
N GLU A 350 22.02 -24.63 15.65
CA GLU A 350 21.29 -25.80 16.16
C GLU A 350 22.13 -26.60 17.15
N GLU A 351 23.45 -26.73 16.91
CA GLU A 351 24.37 -27.34 17.87
C GLU A 351 24.47 -26.56 19.19
N ILE A 352 24.57 -25.23 19.13
CA ILE A 352 24.59 -24.37 20.34
C ILE A 352 23.27 -24.49 21.11
N GLU A 353 22.12 -24.50 20.41
CA GLU A 353 20.81 -24.70 21.03
C GLU A 353 20.67 -26.10 21.65
N ALA A 354 21.26 -27.13 21.04
CA ALA A 354 21.32 -28.49 21.60
C ALA A 354 22.20 -28.56 22.86
N GLN A 355 23.37 -27.89 22.88
CA GLN A 355 24.24 -27.79 24.06
C GLN A 355 23.51 -27.12 25.23
N LYS A 356 22.73 -26.06 24.98
CA LYS A 356 21.86 -25.42 25.98
C LYS A 356 20.80 -26.39 26.50
N LYS A 357 20.09 -27.10 25.60
CA LYS A 357 19.05 -28.06 25.95
C LYS A 357 19.58 -29.25 26.76
N ALA A 358 20.84 -29.64 26.54
CA ALA A 358 21.55 -30.67 27.30
C ALA A 358 22.09 -30.18 28.65
N GLY A 359 21.97 -28.89 28.98
CA GLY A 359 22.53 -28.30 30.19
C GLY A 359 24.07 -28.19 30.19
N THR A 360 24.71 -28.37 29.03
CA THR A 360 26.17 -28.27 28.86
C THR A 360 26.66 -26.82 28.87
N ILE A 361 25.78 -25.87 28.53
CA ILE A 361 26.00 -24.43 28.65
C ILE A 361 24.75 -23.75 29.21
N THR A 362 24.95 -22.61 29.86
CA THR A 362 23.88 -21.73 30.35
C THR A 362 23.13 -21.02 29.22
N GLU A 363 21.97 -20.45 29.54
CA GLU A 363 21.23 -19.59 28.60
C GLU A 363 22.04 -18.36 28.17
N GLN A 364 22.84 -17.78 29.07
CA GLN A 364 23.70 -16.63 28.74
C GLN A 364 24.79 -17.03 27.74
N GLU A 365 25.55 -18.09 28.02
CA GLU A 365 26.58 -18.59 27.10
C GLU A 365 25.99 -19.00 25.74
N SER A 366 24.77 -19.55 25.71
CA SER A 366 24.07 -19.85 24.45
C SER A 366 23.75 -18.58 23.65
N ARG A 367 23.32 -17.49 24.31
CA ARG A 367 23.09 -16.20 23.65
C ARG A 367 24.39 -15.60 23.13
N ASP A 368 25.44 -15.58 23.94
CA ASP A 368 26.73 -14.98 23.59
C ASP A 368 27.43 -15.76 22.45
N LYS A 369 27.36 -17.11 22.46
CA LYS A 369 27.85 -17.95 21.36
C LYS A 369 27.07 -17.71 20.07
N ILE A 370 25.74 -17.57 20.12
CA ILE A 370 24.93 -17.27 18.93
C ILE A 370 25.26 -15.87 18.41
N GLU A 371 25.37 -14.86 19.27
CA GLU A 371 25.73 -13.50 18.85
C GLU A 371 27.13 -13.48 18.19
N SER A 372 28.11 -14.15 18.78
CA SER A 372 29.46 -14.32 18.20
C SER A 372 29.45 -15.05 16.85
N LEU A 373 28.60 -16.07 16.68
CA LEU A 373 28.38 -16.75 15.40
C LEU A 373 27.83 -15.78 14.33
N TYR A 374 26.86 -14.94 14.67
CA TYR A 374 26.35 -13.91 13.74
C TYR A 374 27.41 -12.85 13.43
N GLN A 375 28.09 -12.30 14.44
CA GLN A 375 29.13 -11.26 14.27
C GLN A 375 30.36 -11.72 13.48
N SER A 376 30.63 -13.03 13.43
CA SER A 376 31.70 -13.62 12.62
C SER A 376 31.26 -14.05 11.21
N SER A 377 29.95 -14.04 10.93
CA SER A 377 29.37 -14.53 9.66
C SER A 377 28.82 -13.43 8.75
N PHE A 378 28.66 -12.22 9.28
CA PHE A 378 28.10 -11.05 8.59
C PHE A 378 28.98 -9.83 8.89
N ASP A 379 29.05 -8.88 7.96
CA ASP A 379 29.56 -7.56 8.29
C ASP A 379 28.55 -6.77 9.18
N PRO A 380 28.97 -5.72 9.90
CA PRO A 380 28.08 -5.00 10.82
C PRO A 380 26.87 -4.34 10.16
N THR A 381 26.97 -3.96 8.88
CA THR A 381 25.90 -3.34 8.10
C THR A 381 24.90 -4.40 7.64
N GLU A 382 25.40 -5.49 7.06
CA GLU A 382 24.62 -6.70 6.72
C GLU A 382 23.82 -7.21 7.93
N LEU A 383 24.46 -7.34 9.08
CA LEU A 383 23.84 -7.86 10.30
C LEU A 383 22.75 -6.91 10.83
N THR A 384 22.95 -5.60 10.70
CA THR A 384 21.94 -4.59 11.05
C THR A 384 20.76 -4.64 10.08
N TYR A 385 21.02 -4.75 8.77
CA TYR A 385 19.97 -4.85 7.75
C TYR A 385 19.13 -6.13 7.92
N LEU A 386 19.79 -7.27 8.17
CA LEU A 386 19.15 -8.56 8.47
C LEU A 386 18.17 -8.47 9.66
N ARG A 387 18.55 -7.74 10.71
CA ARG A 387 17.78 -7.61 11.96
C ARG A 387 16.65 -6.58 11.88
N GLU A 388 16.83 -5.48 11.13
CA GLU A 388 15.93 -4.32 11.21
C GLU A 388 15.01 -4.10 10.01
N SER A 389 15.32 -4.61 8.81
CA SER A 389 14.49 -4.41 7.60
C SER A 389 13.21 -5.26 7.55
N VAL A 390 13.14 -6.35 8.32
CA VAL A 390 12.02 -7.29 8.33
C VAL A 390 11.12 -7.05 9.55
N SER A 391 9.79 -7.09 9.35
CA SER A 391 8.82 -6.98 10.44
C SER A 391 7.58 -7.88 10.32
N ASN A 392 7.52 -8.73 9.28
CA ASN A 392 6.48 -9.73 9.09
C ASN A 392 6.99 -10.94 8.26
N GLY A 393 6.11 -11.91 7.96
CA GLY A 393 6.46 -13.06 7.12
C GLY A 393 6.48 -12.74 5.62
N ASP A 394 7.07 -13.62 4.83
CA ASP A 394 7.26 -13.45 3.38
C ASP A 394 5.94 -13.25 2.61
N TYR A 395 4.85 -13.88 3.07
CA TYR A 395 3.49 -13.70 2.53
C TYR A 395 2.96 -12.26 2.64
N HIS A 396 3.58 -11.45 3.50
CA HIS A 396 3.37 -10.02 3.69
C HIS A 396 4.53 -9.15 3.20
N TYR A 397 5.27 -9.60 2.17
CA TYR A 397 6.48 -8.95 1.67
C TYR A 397 7.48 -8.65 2.79
N MET A 398 7.66 -9.64 3.68
CA MET A 398 8.51 -9.58 4.88
C MET A 398 8.13 -8.45 5.87
N GLY A 399 7.02 -7.76 5.66
CA GLY A 399 6.77 -6.47 6.31
C GLY A 399 7.94 -5.50 6.16
N SER A 400 8.54 -5.43 4.97
CA SER A 400 9.71 -4.60 4.68
C SER A 400 9.32 -3.36 3.87
N ALA A 401 9.69 -2.18 4.36
CA ALA A 401 9.58 -0.95 3.59
C ALA A 401 10.45 -0.98 2.32
N ALA A 402 11.59 -1.68 2.34
CA ALA A 402 12.45 -1.88 1.16
C ALA A 402 11.73 -2.62 0.01
N ILE A 403 10.65 -3.36 0.28
CA ILE A 403 9.84 -4.03 -0.74
C ILE A 403 8.55 -3.25 -1.02
N ILE A 404 7.82 -2.84 0.02
CA ILE A 404 6.51 -2.18 -0.14
C ILE A 404 6.62 -0.75 -0.70
N ALA A 405 7.66 0.01 -0.35
CA ALA A 405 7.84 1.37 -0.85
C ALA A 405 8.01 1.42 -2.39
N PRO A 406 8.95 0.68 -3.01
CA PRO A 406 9.06 0.65 -4.47
C PRO A 406 7.81 0.08 -5.16
N ILE A 407 7.08 -0.85 -4.54
CA ILE A 407 5.78 -1.32 -5.07
C ILE A 407 4.76 -0.18 -5.18
N GLY A 408 4.60 0.63 -4.12
CA GLY A 408 3.68 1.79 -4.17
C GLY A 408 4.13 2.87 -5.17
N LYS A 409 5.45 3.09 -5.32
CA LYS A 409 6.01 3.94 -6.38
C LYS A 409 5.63 3.42 -7.78
N ALA A 410 5.83 2.13 -8.04
CA ALA A 410 5.50 1.50 -9.31
C ALA A 410 3.99 1.55 -9.63
N PHE A 411 3.13 1.43 -8.61
CA PHE A 411 1.69 1.64 -8.77
C PHE A 411 1.36 3.09 -9.13
N ALA A 412 2.05 4.08 -8.53
CA ALA A 412 1.88 5.48 -8.89
C ALA A 412 2.35 5.75 -10.32
N GLU A 413 3.52 5.26 -10.71
CA GLU A 413 4.10 5.45 -12.05
C GLU A 413 3.21 4.82 -13.14
N ALA A 414 2.77 3.58 -12.94
CA ALA A 414 1.87 2.90 -13.88
C ALA A 414 0.48 3.55 -13.96
N MET A 415 -0.03 4.10 -12.84
CA MET A 415 -1.28 4.85 -12.83
C MET A 415 -1.13 6.21 -13.53
N TYR A 416 -0.06 6.94 -13.23
CA TYR A 416 0.25 8.24 -13.83
C TYR A 416 0.37 8.13 -15.35
N ALA A 417 1.03 7.08 -15.86
CA ALA A 417 1.13 6.80 -17.29
C ALA A 417 -0.22 6.55 -17.99
N MET A 418 -1.27 6.12 -17.28
CA MET A 418 -2.62 5.95 -17.85
C MET A 418 -3.50 7.21 -17.77
N ILE A 419 -3.16 8.19 -16.93
CA ILE A 419 -3.96 9.42 -16.72
C ILE A 419 -3.27 10.69 -17.25
N GLY A 420 -1.99 10.60 -17.63
CA GLY A 420 -1.19 11.68 -18.21
C GLY A 420 -1.08 11.65 -19.74
N GLU A 421 -1.72 10.68 -20.40
CA GLU A 421 -1.83 10.54 -21.87
C GLU A 421 -3.19 11.02 -22.41
#